data_AF-A0AAU6E306-F1
#
_entry.id   AF-A0AAU6E306-F1
#
_cell.length_a   1.000
_cell.length_b   1.000
_cell.length_c   1.000
_cell.angle_alpha   90.00
_cell.angle_beta   90.00
_cell.angle_gamma   90.00
#
_symmetry.space_group_name_H-M   'P 1'
#
loop_
_entity.id
_entity.type
_entity.pdbx_description
1 polymer ?
#
loop_
_entity_poly.entity_id
_entity_poly.type
_entity_poly.pdbx_seq_one_letter_code
_entity_poly.pdbx_strand_id
1 'polypeptide(L)'
;MKQVHGWDHGENEPGDLFGMTVEHLFAEVWSREGISNRDRRMLLVGLLVGQGMDEDVGVQLDAALRTGDLTPDELREIVVFLTHYAGWPRGARLNGQVEELIARVMRS
;
A
#
# COMPACT_ATOMS: atom_id res chain seq x y z
N MET A 1 11.89 12.54 -0.31
CA MET A 1 10.55 12.98 0.16
C MET A 1 9.47 13.09 -0.93
N LYS A 2 9.78 13.24 -2.24
CA LYS A 2 8.75 13.33 -3.30
C LYS A 2 8.25 12.00 -3.88
N GLN A 3 8.83 10.86 -3.46
CA GLN A 3 8.75 9.62 -4.24
C GLN A 3 7.73 8.59 -3.76
N VAL A 4 7.05 8.79 -2.61
CA VAL A 4 6.16 7.74 -2.08
C VAL A 4 4.67 8.06 -2.30
N HIS A 5 4.28 9.34 -2.27
CA HIS A 5 2.86 9.68 -2.19
C HIS A 5 2.28 10.58 -3.30
N GLY A 6 3.05 11.25 -4.15
CA GLY A 6 2.47 11.97 -5.31
C GLY A 6 1.38 13.02 -5.00
N TRP A 7 1.27 13.48 -3.76
CA TRP A 7 0.39 14.58 -3.33
C TRP A 7 1.24 15.80 -2.96
N ASP A 8 0.76 17.01 -3.29
CA ASP A 8 1.34 18.29 -2.85
C ASP A 8 0.54 18.77 -1.64
N HIS A 9 1.13 18.72 -0.45
CA HIS A 9 0.50 19.22 0.76
C HIS A 9 1.17 20.54 1.15
N GLY A 10 0.35 21.59 1.24
CA GLY A 10 0.75 22.88 1.77
C GLY A 10 1.41 22.71 3.13
N GLU A 11 2.53 23.42 3.29
CA GLU A 11 3.36 23.62 4.48
C GLU A 11 2.91 22.82 5.73
N ASN A 12 3.58 21.69 5.99
CA ASN A 12 3.50 20.98 7.26
C ASN A 12 4.00 21.93 8.37
N GLU A 13 3.14 22.31 9.32
CA GLU A 13 3.58 23.07 10.49
C GLU A 13 4.41 22.15 11.41
N PRO A 14 5.63 22.56 11.82
CA PRO A 14 6.42 21.78 12.77
C PRO A 14 5.63 21.58 14.07
N GLY A 15 5.27 20.33 14.38
CA GLY A 15 4.52 20.01 15.62
C GLY A 15 3.16 19.34 15.40
N ASP A 16 2.65 19.27 14.18
CA ASP A 16 1.39 18.56 13.92
C ASP A 16 1.57 17.03 13.90
N LEU A 17 0.53 16.30 14.35
CA LEU A 17 0.56 14.83 14.49
C LEU A 17 0.84 14.11 13.16
N PHE A 18 0.36 14.67 12.06
CA PHE A 18 0.53 14.10 10.73
C PHE A 18 1.98 14.28 10.24
N GLY A 19 2.55 15.48 10.38
CA GLY A 19 3.94 15.80 10.09
C GLY A 19 4.90 14.93 10.90
N MET A 20 4.67 14.77 12.21
CA MET A 20 5.46 13.87 13.05
C MET A 20 5.38 12.41 12.59
N THR A 21 4.18 11.96 12.23
CA THR A 21 3.95 10.58 11.76
C THR A 21 4.67 10.34 10.45
N VAL A 22 4.56 11.26 9.49
CA VAL A 22 5.20 11.17 8.17
C VAL A 22 6.72 11.20 8.30
N GLU A 23 7.26 12.12 9.10
CA GLU A 23 8.70 12.25 9.31
C GLU A 23 9.29 10.99 9.95
N HIS A 24 8.72 10.50 11.06
CA HIS A 24 9.21 9.28 11.68
C HIS A 24 9.02 8.03 10.79
N LEU A 25 7.81 7.83 10.24
CA LEU A 25 7.49 6.63 9.47
C LEU A 25 8.35 6.53 8.20
N PHE A 26 8.45 7.60 7.41
CA PHE A 26 9.14 7.53 6.13
C PHE A 26 10.63 7.86 6.21
N ALA A 27 11.07 8.73 7.13
CA ALA A 27 12.49 9.03 7.28
C ALA A 27 13.22 7.96 8.09
N GLU A 28 12.54 7.24 8.99
CA GLU A 28 13.22 6.27 9.88
C GLU A 28 12.80 4.82 9.69
N VAL A 29 11.53 4.49 9.42
CA VAL A 29 11.09 3.07 9.35
C VAL A 29 11.23 2.51 7.92
N TRP A 30 10.73 3.23 6.92
CA TRP A 30 10.80 2.80 5.51
C TRP A 30 12.19 2.98 4.89
N SER A 31 13.04 3.82 5.48
CA SER A 31 14.42 4.04 5.03
C SER A 31 15.41 2.98 5.54
N ARG A 32 15.00 2.12 6.49
CA ARG A 32 15.90 1.12 7.08
C ARG A 32 16.37 0.13 6.02
N GLU A 33 17.64 -0.23 6.10
CA GLU A 33 18.20 -1.29 5.28
C GLU A 33 17.75 -2.68 5.77
N GLY A 34 17.99 -3.72 4.97
CA GLY A 34 17.77 -5.13 5.31
C GLY A 34 16.48 -5.77 4.77
N ILE A 35 15.42 -4.98 4.55
CA ILE A 35 14.20 -5.43 3.85
C ILE A 35 13.91 -4.39 2.76
N SER A 36 13.54 -4.83 1.55
CA SER A 36 13.19 -3.89 0.48
C SER A 36 11.83 -3.23 0.73
N ASN A 37 11.58 -2.08 0.11
CA ASN A 37 10.26 -1.44 0.19
C ASN A 37 9.17 -2.32 -0.42
N ARG A 38 9.49 -3.06 -1.50
CA ARG A 38 8.62 -4.08 -2.07
C ARG A 38 8.22 -5.14 -1.03
N ASP A 39 9.18 -5.69 -0.30
CA ASP A 39 8.88 -6.74 0.68
C ASP A 39 8.10 -6.18 1.88
N ARG A 40 8.44 -4.97 2.35
CA ARG A 40 7.64 -4.27 3.37
C ARG A 40 6.21 -4.03 2.91
N ARG A 41 6.03 -3.65 1.65
CA ARG A 41 4.70 -3.45 1.04
C ARG A 41 3.90 -4.74 1.08
N MET A 42 4.48 -5.86 0.65
CA MET A 42 3.79 -7.16 0.68
C MET A 42 3.39 -7.56 2.11
N LEU A 43 4.30 -7.38 3.08
CA LEU A 43 4.00 -7.66 4.50
C LEU A 43 2.86 -6.80 5.03
N LEU A 44 2.88 -5.50 4.75
CA LEU A 44 1.86 -4.56 5.21
C LEU A 44 0.51 -4.85 4.57
N VAL A 45 0.45 -5.10 3.25
CA VAL A 45 -0.79 -5.48 2.56
C VAL A 45 -1.38 -6.76 3.17
N GLY A 46 -0.56 -7.80 3.37
CA GLY A 46 -1.00 -9.04 4.00
C GLY A 46 -1.55 -8.82 5.42
N LEU A 47 -0.88 -8.00 6.22
CA LEU A 47 -1.32 -7.64 7.57
C LEU A 47 -2.68 -6.92 7.57
N LEU A 48 -2.84 -5.92 6.72
CA LEU A 48 -4.07 -5.11 6.64
C LEU A 48 -5.26 -5.94 6.14
N VAL A 49 -5.07 -6.78 5.12
CA VAL A 49 -6.08 -7.74 4.66
C VAL A 49 -6.43 -8.72 5.79
N GLY A 50 -5.43 -9.23 6.51
CA GLY A 50 -5.61 -10.09 7.68
C GLY A 50 -6.36 -9.43 8.85
N GLN A 51 -6.40 -8.11 8.91
CA GLN A 51 -7.17 -7.35 9.90
C GLN A 51 -8.53 -6.87 9.38
N GLY A 52 -8.75 -6.89 8.06
CA GLY A 52 -9.97 -6.35 7.44
C GLY A 52 -9.96 -4.82 7.35
N MET A 53 -8.78 -4.21 7.29
CA MET A 53 -8.59 -2.75 7.19
C MET A 53 -8.67 -2.30 5.72
N ASP A 54 -9.84 -2.44 5.10
CA ASP A 54 -10.02 -2.32 3.65
C ASP A 54 -9.61 -0.94 3.09
N GLU A 55 -9.85 0.15 3.82
CA GLU A 55 -9.46 1.50 3.39
C GLU A 55 -7.94 1.64 3.29
N ASP A 56 -7.22 1.18 4.31
CA ASP A 56 -5.75 1.19 4.34
C ASP A 56 -5.14 0.28 3.27
N VAL A 57 -5.78 -0.87 2.98
CA VAL A 57 -5.38 -1.74 1.87
C VAL A 57 -5.36 -0.95 0.56
N GLY A 58 -6.43 -0.20 0.27
CA GLY A 58 -6.52 0.63 -0.93
C GLY A 58 -5.35 1.61 -1.06
N VAL A 59 -5.03 2.32 0.03
CA VAL A 59 -3.90 3.26 0.09
C VAL A 59 -2.57 2.57 -0.23
N GLN A 60 -2.34 1.37 0.30
CA GLN A 60 -1.10 0.63 0.05
C GLN A 60 -1.01 0.09 -1.38
N LEU A 61 -2.12 -0.38 -1.96
CA LEU A 61 -2.16 -0.85 -3.34
C LEU A 61 -1.87 0.29 -4.33
N ASP A 62 -2.49 1.46 -4.13
CA ASP A 62 -2.24 2.67 -4.92
C ASP A 62 -0.76 3.09 -4.85
N ALA A 63 -0.19 3.12 -3.64
CA ALA A 63 1.21 3.45 -3.46
C ALA A 63 2.13 2.43 -4.15
N ALA A 64 1.83 1.13 -4.02
CA ALA A 64 2.65 0.06 -4.58
C ALA A 64 2.79 0.16 -6.11
N LEU A 65 1.70 0.42 -6.84
CA LEU A 65 1.75 0.58 -8.28
C LEU A 65 2.48 1.85 -8.69
N ARG A 66 2.20 2.98 -8.03
CA ARG A 66 2.80 4.27 -8.38
C ARG A 66 4.31 4.31 -8.14
N THR A 67 4.80 3.65 -7.09
CA THR A 67 6.24 3.56 -6.83
C THR A 67 6.91 2.45 -7.62
N GLY A 68 6.14 1.55 -8.25
CA GLY A 68 6.66 0.37 -8.92
C GLY A 68 7.14 -0.72 -7.96
N ASP A 69 6.71 -0.69 -6.70
CA ASP A 69 7.04 -1.74 -5.72
C ASP A 69 6.44 -3.08 -6.15
N LEU A 70 5.25 -3.05 -6.75
CA LEU A 70 4.51 -4.22 -7.24
C LEU A 70 3.91 -3.94 -8.62
N THR A 71 3.79 -4.99 -9.41
CA THR A 71 3.13 -4.99 -10.71
C THR A 71 1.65 -5.40 -10.59
N PRO A 72 0.80 -5.07 -11.59
CA PRO A 72 -0.58 -5.55 -11.64
C PRO A 72 -0.72 -7.08 -11.49
N ASP A 73 0.16 -7.84 -12.13
CA ASP A 73 0.11 -9.31 -12.07
C ASP A 73 0.50 -9.84 -10.69
N GLU A 74 1.49 -9.23 -10.03
CA GLU A 74 1.84 -9.58 -8.64
C GLU A 74 0.69 -9.27 -7.66
N LEU A 75 -0.07 -8.19 -7.88
CA LEU A 75 -1.25 -7.89 -7.07
C LEU A 75 -2.33 -8.97 -7.23
N ARG A 76 -2.54 -9.49 -8.44
CA ARG A 76 -3.46 -10.60 -8.70
C ARG A 76 -2.99 -11.90 -8.02
N GLU A 77 -1.69 -12.18 -8.02
CA GLU A 77 -1.15 -13.34 -7.28
C GLU A 77 -1.35 -13.20 -5.77
N ILE A 78 -1.19 -11.98 -5.22
CA ILE A 78 -1.48 -11.70 -3.81
C ILE A 78 -2.97 -11.96 -3.49
N VAL A 79 -3.89 -11.58 -4.39
CA VAL A 79 -5.32 -11.90 -4.26
C VAL A 79 -5.53 -13.40 -4.14
N VAL A 80 -4.95 -14.19 -5.05
CA VAL A 80 -5.07 -15.65 -5.05
C VAL A 80 -4.57 -16.22 -3.73
N PHE A 81 -3.38 -15.81 -3.28
CA PHE A 81 -2.79 -16.29 -2.04
C PHE A 81 -3.63 -15.93 -0.80
N LEU A 82 -3.98 -14.65 -0.65
CA LEU A 82 -4.71 -14.18 0.53
C LEU A 82 -6.17 -14.65 0.56
N THR A 83 -6.78 -14.98 -0.58
CA THR A 83 -8.09 -15.65 -0.58
C THR A 83 -8.06 -16.97 0.16
N HIS A 84 -6.95 -17.72 0.06
CA HIS A 84 -6.81 -19.02 0.74
C HIS A 84 -6.38 -18.87 2.20
N TYR A 85 -5.51 -17.89 2.52
CA TYR A 85 -4.96 -17.74 3.87
C TYR A 85 -5.72 -16.76 4.78
N ALA A 86 -6.36 -15.74 4.21
CA ALA A 86 -7.21 -14.79 4.94
C ALA A 86 -8.72 -15.07 4.76
N GLY A 87 -9.07 -16.04 3.91
CA GLY A 87 -10.44 -16.50 3.69
C GLY A 87 -11.16 -15.76 2.54
N TRP A 88 -12.11 -16.48 1.94
CA TRP A 88 -12.87 -16.03 0.77
C TRP A 88 -13.51 -14.64 0.88
N PRO A 89 -14.15 -14.24 2.00
CA PRO A 89 -14.78 -12.93 2.10
C PRO A 89 -13.78 -11.77 1.93
N ARG A 90 -12.59 -11.91 2.53
CA ARG A 90 -11.53 -10.89 2.47
C ARG A 90 -10.82 -10.93 1.11
N GLY A 91 -10.58 -12.13 0.57
CA GLY A 91 -10.05 -12.30 -0.78
C GLY A 91 -10.92 -11.67 -1.86
N ALA A 92 -12.24 -11.87 -1.79
CA ALA A 92 -13.19 -11.28 -2.74
C ALA A 92 -13.21 -9.74 -2.66
N ARG A 93 -13.14 -9.17 -1.46
CA ARG A 93 -13.02 -7.72 -1.27
C ARG A 93 -11.73 -7.18 -1.88
N LEU A 94 -10.59 -7.82 -1.57
CA LEU A 94 -9.28 -7.45 -2.11
C LEU A 94 -9.27 -7.53 -3.64
N ASN A 95 -9.85 -8.59 -4.23
CA ASN A 95 -9.97 -8.73 -5.67
C ASN A 95 -10.67 -7.54 -6.32
N GLY A 96 -11.80 -7.11 -5.75
CA GLY A 96 -12.52 -5.93 -6.24
C GLY A 96 -11.65 -4.68 -6.23
N GLN A 97 -10.92 -4.44 -5.13
CA GLN A 97 -10.03 -3.29 -5.00
C GLN A 97 -8.87 -3.33 -6.01
N VAL A 98 -8.26 -4.50 -6.21
CA VAL A 98 -7.14 -4.68 -7.15
C VAL A 98 -7.60 -4.44 -8.59
N GLU A 99 -8.71 -5.04 -9.02
CA GLU A 99 -9.17 -4.87 -10.40
C GLU A 99 -9.67 -3.44 -10.68
N GLU A 100 -10.35 -2.81 -9.71
CA GLU A 100 -10.73 -1.40 -9.83
C GLU A 100 -9.50 -0.49 -9.99
N LEU A 101 -8.48 -0.72 -9.16
CA LEU A 101 -7.22 0.02 -9.21
C LEU A 101 -6.50 -0.15 -10.55
N ILE A 102 -6.30 -1.40 -11.00
CA ILE A 102 -5.62 -1.69 -12.27
C ILE A 102 -6.38 -1.02 -13.41
N ALA A 103 -7.71 -1.14 -13.42
CA ALA A 103 -8.53 -0.54 -14.46
C ALA A 103 -8.43 1.00 -14.43
N ARG A 104 -8.31 1.64 -13.25
CA ARG A 104 -8.08 3.08 -13.12
C ARG A 104 -6.73 3.50 -13.68
N VAL A 105 -5.65 2.80 -13.33
CA VAL A 105 -4.28 3.14 -13.73
C VAL A 105 -4.01 2.87 -15.21
N MET A 106 -4.59 1.82 -15.80
CA MET A 106 -4.39 1.50 -17.22
C MET A 106 -5.19 2.40 -18.17
N ARG A 107 -6.14 3.19 -17.65
CA ARG A 107 -6.92 4.17 -18.44
C ARG A 107 -6.32 5.58 -18.47
N SER A 108 -5.37 5.87 -17.58
CA SER A 108 -4.66 7.16 -17.50
C SER A 108 -3.38 7.16 -18.31
#